data_AF-A0AAP5J5P6-F1
#
_entry.id   AF-A0AAP5J5P6-F1
#
_cell.length_a   1.000
_cell.length_b   1.000
_cell.length_c   1.000
_cell.angle_alpha   90.00
_cell.angle_beta   90.00
_cell.angle_gamma   90.00
#
_symmetry.space_group_name_H-M   'P 1'
#
loop_
_entity.id
_entity.type
_entity.pdbx_description
1 polymer ?
#
loop_
_entity_poly.entity_id
_entity_poly.type
_entity_poly.pdbx_seq_one_letter_code
_entity_poly.pdbx_strand_id
1 'polypeptide(L)' 'MQEHYTPKGKHLTIDNRRLIERWKNENKSNREIAGLLGKAPQTIHNEV' A
#
# COMPACT_ATOMS: atom_id res chain seq x y z
N MET A 1 14.93 18.80 -6.07
CA MET A 1 14.08 17.63 -6.29
C MET A 1 14.54 16.57 -5.29
N GLN A 2 13.67 16.13 -4.37
CA GLN A 2 14.04 15.12 -3.37
C GLN A 2 13.80 13.73 -3.96
N GLU A 3 14.88 13.08 -4.40
CA GLU A 3 14.87 11.67 -4.73
C GLU A 3 14.90 10.86 -3.44
N HIS A 4 13.73 10.53 -2.92
CA HIS A 4 13.58 9.60 -1.79
C HIS A 4 13.81 8.16 -2.29
N TYR A 5 15.06 7.78 -2.52
CA TYR A 5 15.40 6.38 -2.74
C TYR A 5 15.32 5.62 -1.41
N THR A 6 14.16 5.00 -1.17
CA THR A 6 13.98 4.05 -0.07
C THR A 6 14.25 2.62 -0.58
N PRO A 7 14.94 1.78 0.20
CA PRO A 7 15.44 0.49 -0.27
C PRO A 7 14.29 -0.43 -0.68
N LYS A 8 14.32 -0.88 -1.94
CA LYS A 8 13.47 -1.93 -2.53
C LYS A 8 13.62 -3.23 -1.72
N GLY A 9 12.83 -3.42 -0.67
CA GLY A 9 12.94 -4.60 0.19
C GLY A 9 11.69 -5.02 0.95
N LYS A 10 10.59 -4.26 0.86
CA LYS A 10 9.28 -4.64 1.40
C LYS A 10 8.18 -4.31 0.40
N HIS A 11 8.35 -4.77 -0.84
CA HIS A 11 7.27 -4.66 -1.83
C HIS A 11 6.08 -5.50 -1.36
N LEU A 12 4.88 -4.98 -1.59
CA LEU A 12 3.67 -5.76 -1.40
C LEU A 12 3.71 -6.95 -2.34
N THR A 13 3.29 -8.12 -1.86
CA THR A 13 3.08 -9.27 -2.73
C THR A 13 1.99 -8.93 -3.75
N ILE A 14 1.99 -9.62 -4.89
CA ILE A 14 0.98 -9.45 -5.95
C ILE A 14 -0.45 -9.60 -5.36
N ASP A 15 -0.61 -10.49 -4.38
CA ASP A 15 -1.89 -10.71 -3.69
C ASP A 15 -2.32 -9.48 -2.88
N ASN A 16 -1.39 -8.85 -2.15
CA ASN A 16 -1.68 -7.63 -1.40
C ASN A 16 -2.05 -6.48 -2.33
N ARG A 17 -1.41 -6.37 -3.50
CA ARG A 17 -1.79 -5.37 -4.53
C ARG A 17 -3.22 -5.59 -5.04
N ARG A 18 -3.60 -6.84 -5.33
CA ARG A 18 -4.98 -7.17 -5.74
C ARG A 18 -6.01 -6.84 -4.66
N LEU A 19 -5.67 -7.06 -3.39
CA LEU A 19 -6.54 -6.70 -2.27
C LEU A 19 -6.72 -5.18 -2.14
N ILE A 20 -5.64 -4.42 -2.31
CA ILE A 20 -5.69 -2.94 -2.28
C ILE A 20 -6.59 -2.40 -3.38
N GLU A 21 -6.42 -2.88 -4.62
CA GLU A 21 -7.25 -2.47 -5.76
C GLU A 21 -8.74 -2.77 -5.51
N ARG A 22 -9.05 -3.95 -4.97
CA ARG A 22 -10.42 -4.32 -4.60
C ARG A 22 -10.98 -3.37 -3.53
N TRP A 23 -10.24 -3.14 -2.46
CA TRP A 23 -10.69 -2.27 -1.36
C TRP A 23 -10.75 -0.79 -1.75
N LYS A 24 -9.92 -0.35 -2.70
CA LYS A 24 -10.00 0.98 -3.30
C LYS A 24 -11.28 1.16 -4.09
N ASN A 25 -11.68 0.16 -4.88
CA ASN A 25 -12.97 0.16 -5.56
C ASN A 25 -14.16 0.15 -4.56
N GLU A 26 -13.98 -0.43 -3.39
CA GLU A 26 -14.93 -0.39 -2.26
C GLU A 26 -14.89 0.96 -1.48
N ASN A 27 -14.17 1.99 -1.95
CA ASN A 27 -13.99 3.28 -1.29
C ASN A 27 -13.35 3.23 0.12
N LYS A 28 -12.58 2.18 0.44
CA LYS A 28 -11.85 2.11 1.72
C LYS A 28 -10.67 3.07 1.76
N SER A 29 -10.40 3.60 2.95
CA SER A 29 -9.24 4.47 3.15
C SER A 29 -7.92 3.69 3.19
N ASN A 30 -6.82 4.35 2.80
CA ASN A 30 -5.48 3.75 2.87
C ASN A 30 -5.11 3.32 4.30
N ARG A 31 -5.67 3.98 5.31
CA ARG A 31 -5.46 3.64 6.73
C ARG A 31 -6.14 2.32 7.10
N GLU A 32 -7.39 2.14 6.68
CA GLU A 32 -8.12 0.87 6.91
C GLU A 32 -7.43 -0.28 6.21
N ILE A 33 -7.05 -0.09 4.95
CA ILE A 33 -6.35 -1.10 4.15
C ILE A 33 -5.00 -1.47 4.79
N ALA A 34 -4.26 -0.48 5.28
CA ALA A 34 -3.01 -0.70 5.99
C ALA A 34 -3.20 -1.46 7.31
N GLY A 35 -4.28 -1.16 8.05
CA GLY A 35 -4.68 -1.92 9.24
C GLY A 35 -4.99 -3.38 8.92
N LEU A 36 -5.70 -3.65 7.83
CA LEU A 36 -6.03 -5.02 7.38
C LEU A 36 -4.80 -5.81 6.94
N LEU A 37 -3.83 -5.16 6.30
CA LEU A 37 -2.60 -5.81 5.83
C LEU A 37 -1.50 -5.87 6.90
N GLY A 38 -1.71 -5.26 8.07
CA GLY A 38 -0.65 -5.08 9.08
C GLY A 38 0.55 -4.29 8.54
N LYS A 39 0.30 -3.32 7.66
CA LYS A 39 1.32 -2.47 7.03
C LYS A 39 1.15 -1.01 7.45
N ALA A 40 2.15 -0.20 7.12
CA ALA A 40 2.04 1.24 7.28
C ALA A 40 1.13 1.82 6.18
N PRO A 41 0.29 2.84 6.48
CA PRO A 41 -0.47 3.57 5.45
C PRO A 41 0.42 4.13 4.33
N GLN A 42 1.66 4.49 4.66
CA GLN A 42 2.67 4.93 3.70
C GLN A 42 2.99 3.85 2.65
N THR A 43 2.97 2.57 3.02
CA THR A 43 3.23 1.46 2.09
C THR A 43 2.15 1.38 1.01
N ILE A 44 0.90 1.68 1.36
CA ILE A 44 -0.22 1.71 0.40
C ILE A 44 -0.12 2.97 -0.47
N HIS A 45 0.24 4.11 0.11
CA HIS A 45 0.38 5.36 -0.65
C HIS A 45 1.54 5.34 -1.65
N ASN A 46 2.65 4.67 -1.33
CA ASN A 46 3.80 4.58 -2.23
C ASN A 46 3.58 3.59 -3.39
N GLU A 47 2.55 2.75 -3.32
CA GLU A 47 2.25 1.69 -4.31
C GLU A 47 1.07 2.04 -5.24
N VAL A 48 0.28 3.06 -4.87
CA VAL A 48 -0.80 3.67 -5.68
C VAL A 48 -0.27 4.94 -6.32
#